data_AF-A0A366DVI0-F1
#
_entry.id   AF-A0A366DVI0-F1
#
_cell.length_a   1.000
_cell.length_b   1.000
_cell.length_c   1.000
_cell.angle_alpha   90.00
_cell.angle_beta   90.00
_cell.angle_gamma   90.00
#
_symmetry.space_group_name_H-M   'P 1'
#
loop_
_entity.id
_entity.type
_entity.pdbx_description
1 polymer ?
#
loop_
_entity_poly.entity_id
_entity_poly.type
_entity_poly.pdbx_seq_one_letter_code
_entity_poly.pdbx_strand_id
1 'polypeptide(L)'
;MKHIYAFEKMADYKEYQAIMQFFHERLQQYQEMLEQEYALHDLPKGVVWTSHELATSTFSTVPIPAFTNKDLIYMSPDLASWRALFVRQLEGKDLPHIQHFYEHYSVEHLFIVLAHELAHHSDLFVDDFDDERNDGIWFEEGVCFYLPRKMLLNEADLDEITRIEQQLVEDFKEEHGGHSLKSFGLITYQGSLASIMFDYWRSYLAVKYLVEDRANHDIKQIFDAYHNWHEAGRKQPLATYFGVEGLFDK
;
A
#
# COMPACT_ATOMS: atom_id res chain seq x y z
N MET A 1 -19.07 -4.99 5.88
CA MET A 1 -18.19 -6.09 5.38
C MET A 1 -18.23 -7.28 6.34
N LYS A 2 -18.08 -8.53 5.87
CA LYS A 2 -17.97 -9.72 6.74
C LYS A 2 -16.55 -9.90 7.26
N HIS A 3 -16.38 -10.61 8.39
CA HIS A 3 -15.09 -11.11 8.83
C HIS A 3 -15.07 -12.64 8.75
N ILE A 4 -14.14 -13.17 7.96
CA ILE A 4 -13.99 -14.58 7.65
C ILE A 4 -12.67 -15.03 8.25
N TYR A 5 -12.67 -16.10 9.05
CA TYR A 5 -11.47 -16.59 9.73
C TYR A 5 -11.02 -17.89 9.06
N ALA A 6 -9.91 -17.83 8.34
CA ALA A 6 -9.32 -18.92 7.57
C ALA A 6 -7.94 -19.29 8.17
N PHE A 7 -7.96 -20.00 9.29
CA PHE A 7 -6.75 -20.49 9.95
C PHE A 7 -6.72 -22.03 9.93
N GLU A 8 -5.54 -22.60 9.72
CA GLU A 8 -5.36 -24.06 9.79
C GLU A 8 -5.51 -24.58 11.23
N LYS A 9 -5.13 -23.76 12.21
CA LYS A 9 -5.15 -24.12 13.64
C LYS A 9 -6.02 -23.15 14.42
N MET A 10 -6.82 -23.70 15.33
CA MET A 10 -7.62 -22.92 16.27
C MET A 10 -6.77 -22.07 17.23
N ALA A 11 -5.51 -22.46 17.47
CA ALA A 11 -4.59 -21.69 18.30
C ALA A 11 -4.30 -20.32 17.68
N ASP A 12 -4.00 -20.28 16.37
CA ASP A 12 -3.69 -19.06 15.62
C ASP A 12 -4.88 -18.08 15.65
N TYR A 13 -6.11 -18.57 15.45
CA TYR A 13 -7.31 -17.73 15.58
C TYR A 13 -7.41 -17.08 16.97
N LYS A 14 -7.17 -17.85 18.03
CA LYS A 14 -7.23 -17.35 19.42
C LYS A 14 -6.12 -16.35 19.73
N GLU A 15 -4.92 -16.60 19.20
CA GLU A 15 -3.76 -15.73 19.38
C GLU A 15 -4.02 -14.34 18.81
N TYR A 16 -4.60 -14.26 17.60
CA TYR A 16 -4.78 -12.99 16.91
C TYR A 16 -6.14 -12.33 17.16
N GLN A 17 -7.00 -12.92 17.99
CA GLN A 17 -8.38 -12.44 18.20
C GLN A 17 -8.44 -10.98 18.62
N ALA A 18 -7.54 -10.54 19.51
CA ALA A 18 -7.50 -9.17 20.00
C ALA A 18 -7.13 -8.17 18.89
N ILE A 19 -6.12 -8.49 18.07
CA ILE A 19 -5.71 -7.64 16.93
C ILE A 19 -6.82 -7.58 15.88
N MET A 20 -7.44 -8.71 15.55
CA MET A 20 -8.54 -8.75 14.59
C MET A 20 -9.76 -7.93 15.05
N GLN A 21 -10.08 -7.97 16.35
CA GLN A 21 -11.16 -7.15 16.92
C GLN A 21 -10.82 -5.66 16.86
N PHE A 22 -9.60 -5.28 17.24
CA PHE A 22 -9.12 -3.90 17.13
C PHE A 22 -9.21 -3.38 15.68
N PHE A 23 -8.77 -4.19 14.71
CA PHE A 23 -8.85 -3.83 13.29
C PHE A 23 -10.29 -3.73 12.80
N HIS A 24 -11.20 -4.61 13.23
CA HIS A 24 -12.61 -4.52 12.87
C HIS A 24 -13.22 -3.17 13.26
N GLU A 25 -13.00 -2.74 14.51
CA GLU A 25 -13.55 -1.48 15.04
C GLU A 25 -12.97 -0.25 14.32
N ARG A 26 -11.65 -0.28 14.06
CA ARG A 26 -10.95 0.81 13.37
C ARG A 26 -11.30 0.89 11.89
N LEU A 27 -11.46 -0.26 11.22
CA LEU A 27 -11.76 -0.32 9.79
C LEU A 27 -13.12 0.28 9.49
N GLN A 28 -14.11 0.12 10.37
CA GLN A 28 -15.42 0.75 10.19
C GLN A 28 -15.32 2.29 10.13
N GLN A 29 -14.51 2.89 11.01
CA GLN A 29 -14.30 4.35 11.02
C GLN A 29 -13.62 4.81 9.73
N TYR A 30 -12.63 4.05 9.25
CA TYR A 30 -11.95 4.37 8.00
C TYR A 30 -12.86 4.21 6.78
N GLN A 31 -13.68 3.16 6.74
CA GLN A 31 -14.68 2.92 5.71
C GLN A 31 -15.65 4.10 5.59
N GLU A 32 -16.20 4.59 6.71
CA GLU A 32 -17.14 5.71 6.73
C GLU A 32 -16.52 6.99 6.12
N MET A 33 -15.22 7.23 6.34
CA MET A 33 -14.52 8.37 5.73
C MET A 33 -14.34 8.19 4.21
N LEU A 34 -13.99 6.98 3.75
CA LEU A 34 -13.87 6.69 2.33
C LEU A 34 -15.22 6.79 1.59
N GLU A 35 -16.30 6.32 2.20
CA GLU A 35 -17.67 6.45 1.65
C GLU A 35 -18.07 7.93 1.48
N GLN A 36 -17.67 8.79 2.41
CA GLN A 36 -18.04 10.20 2.41
C GLN A 36 -17.19 11.06 1.46
N GLU A 37 -15.90 10.77 1.36
CA GLU A 37 -14.94 11.68 0.71
C GLU A 37 -14.25 11.11 -0.52
N TYR A 38 -14.25 9.78 -0.69
CA TYR A 38 -13.40 9.07 -1.66
C TYR A 38 -14.16 8.03 -2.48
N ALA A 39 -15.46 8.24 -2.70
CA ALA A 39 -16.29 7.44 -3.61
C ALA A 39 -16.18 5.91 -3.40
N LEU A 40 -16.07 5.47 -2.15
CA LEU A 40 -16.20 4.05 -1.83
C LEU A 40 -17.70 3.70 -1.84
N HIS A 41 -18.25 3.34 -2.99
CA HIS A 41 -19.66 2.96 -3.08
C HIS A 41 -19.86 1.44 -2.96
N ASP A 42 -19.03 0.67 -3.65
CA ASP A 42 -19.07 -0.79 -3.64
C ASP A 42 -18.06 -1.34 -2.63
N LEU A 43 -18.57 -1.87 -1.52
CA LEU A 43 -17.73 -2.46 -0.47
C LEU A 43 -17.31 -3.89 -0.83
N PRO A 44 -16.08 -4.30 -0.43
CA PRO A 44 -15.73 -5.71 -0.46
C PRO A 44 -16.70 -6.49 0.44
N LYS A 45 -17.01 -7.73 0.03
CA LYS A 45 -17.89 -8.63 0.77
C LYS A 45 -17.35 -8.94 2.17
N GLY A 46 -16.02 -8.91 2.37
CA GLY A 46 -15.42 -9.12 3.67
C GLY A 46 -13.89 -9.11 3.70
N VAL A 47 -13.37 -9.17 4.93
CA VAL A 47 -11.96 -9.41 5.23
C VAL A 47 -11.79 -10.89 5.61
N VAL A 48 -10.89 -11.57 4.91
CA VAL A 48 -10.40 -12.92 5.20
C VAL A 48 -9.14 -12.80 6.05
N TRP A 49 -9.28 -13.09 7.33
CA TRP A 49 -8.18 -13.23 8.26
C TRP A 49 -7.55 -14.60 8.11
N THR A 50 -6.23 -14.63 7.92
CA THR A 50 -5.53 -15.88 7.61
C THR A 50 -4.11 -15.88 8.19
N SER A 51 -3.42 -17.02 8.20
CA SER A 51 -1.99 -17.07 8.53
C SER A 51 -1.15 -16.42 7.41
N HIS A 52 0.07 -15.99 7.75
CA HIS A 52 1.06 -15.50 6.78
C HIS A 52 1.32 -16.52 5.66
N GLU A 53 1.46 -17.79 6.02
CA GLU A 53 1.72 -18.88 5.07
C GLU A 53 0.58 -19.03 4.06
N LEU A 54 -0.67 -19.11 4.54
CA LEU A 54 -1.83 -19.24 3.66
C LEU A 54 -2.00 -18.00 2.76
N ALA A 55 -1.76 -16.80 3.29
CA ALA A 55 -1.86 -15.56 2.53
C ALA A 55 -0.87 -15.50 1.35
N THR A 56 0.33 -16.03 1.51
CA THR A 56 1.44 -15.89 0.54
C THR A 56 1.71 -17.13 -0.32
N SER A 57 1.12 -18.28 0.02
CA SER A 57 1.32 -19.55 -0.72
C SER A 57 0.05 -20.20 -1.27
N THR A 58 -1.11 -19.93 -0.64
CA THR A 58 -2.38 -20.60 -0.97
C THR A 58 -3.38 -19.65 -1.61
N PHE A 59 -3.58 -18.48 -1.01
CA PHE A 59 -4.52 -17.47 -1.51
C PHE A 59 -3.89 -16.52 -2.53
N SER A 60 -2.55 -16.39 -2.50
CA SER A 60 -1.76 -15.60 -3.44
C SER A 60 -0.41 -16.27 -3.68
N THR A 61 0.33 -15.74 -4.65
CA THR A 61 1.74 -16.07 -4.91
C THR A 61 2.67 -14.90 -4.59
N VAL A 62 2.13 -13.79 -4.06
CA VAL A 62 2.89 -12.59 -3.69
C VAL A 62 3.45 -12.76 -2.27
N PRO A 63 4.69 -12.34 -2.00
CA PRO A 63 5.34 -12.52 -0.70
C PRO A 63 4.82 -11.59 0.42
N ILE A 64 3.81 -10.77 0.14
CA ILE A 64 3.19 -9.82 1.07
C ILE A 64 1.89 -10.46 1.58
N PRO A 65 1.70 -10.65 2.90
CA PRO A 65 0.56 -11.37 3.46
C PRO A 65 -0.68 -10.46 3.60
N ALA A 66 -0.87 -9.56 2.64
CA ALA A 66 -2.04 -8.74 2.45
C ALA A 66 -2.24 -8.48 0.95
N PHE A 67 -3.47 -8.59 0.49
CA PHE A 67 -3.88 -8.23 -0.86
C PHE A 67 -5.40 -8.15 -0.92
N THR A 68 -5.92 -7.53 -1.97
CA THR A 68 -7.36 -7.49 -2.23
C THR A 68 -7.70 -7.91 -3.65
N ASN A 69 -8.93 -8.40 -3.81
CA ASN A 69 -9.58 -8.52 -5.11
C ASN A 69 -10.96 -7.84 -5.01
N LYS A 70 -11.70 -7.83 -6.12
CA LYS A 70 -13.04 -7.24 -6.22
C LYS A 70 -13.98 -7.55 -5.06
N ASP A 71 -13.91 -8.76 -4.51
CA ASP A 71 -14.86 -9.24 -3.52
C ASP A 71 -14.31 -9.26 -2.09
N LEU A 72 -13.00 -9.41 -1.90
CA LEU A 72 -12.41 -9.77 -0.60
C LEU A 72 -11.08 -9.08 -0.38
N ILE A 73 -10.83 -8.72 0.88
CA ILE A 73 -9.51 -8.34 1.40
C ILE A 73 -8.95 -9.55 2.14
N TYR A 74 -7.69 -9.91 1.90
CA TYR A 74 -6.98 -10.95 2.62
C TYR A 74 -5.89 -10.31 3.46
N MET A 75 -5.76 -10.71 4.72
CA MET A 75 -4.72 -10.17 5.59
C MET A 75 -4.31 -11.13 6.70
N SER A 76 -3.01 -11.24 6.94
CA SER A 76 -2.47 -11.81 8.17
C SER A 76 -2.41 -10.78 9.30
N PRO A 77 -3.05 -11.04 10.46
CA PRO A 77 -2.95 -10.17 11.64
C PRO A 77 -1.68 -10.42 12.48
N ASP A 78 -0.77 -11.30 12.03
CA ASP A 78 0.44 -11.65 12.76
C ASP A 78 1.52 -10.55 12.68
N LEU A 79 1.52 -9.66 13.69
CA LEU A 79 2.48 -8.57 13.79
C LEU A 79 3.94 -9.05 13.81
N ALA A 80 4.23 -10.20 14.42
CA ALA A 80 5.60 -10.70 14.50
C ALA A 80 6.12 -11.10 13.11
N SER A 81 5.29 -11.78 12.32
CA SER A 81 5.61 -12.11 10.94
C SER A 81 5.78 -10.87 10.06
N TRP A 82 4.96 -9.82 10.27
CA TRP A 82 5.13 -8.55 9.55
C TRP A 82 6.44 -7.84 9.89
N ARG A 83 6.82 -7.77 11.16
CA ARG A 83 8.12 -7.22 11.59
C ARG A 83 9.28 -7.97 10.94
N ALA A 84 9.23 -9.30 10.96
CA ALA A 84 10.24 -10.14 10.32
C ALA A 84 10.30 -9.93 8.80
N LEU A 85 9.14 -9.76 8.14
CA LEU A 85 9.04 -9.46 6.71
C LEU A 85 9.73 -8.13 6.37
N PHE A 86 9.42 -7.07 7.11
CA PHE A 86 10.00 -5.75 6.87
C PHE A 86 11.50 -5.70 7.19
N VAL A 87 11.98 -6.39 8.23
CA VAL A 87 13.43 -6.52 8.46
C VAL A 87 14.10 -7.30 7.32
N ARG A 88 13.47 -8.37 6.82
CA ARG A 88 13.99 -9.15 5.68
C ARG A 88 14.12 -8.32 4.41
N GLN A 89 13.23 -7.33 4.21
CA GLN A 89 13.28 -6.44 3.05
C GLN A 89 14.58 -5.62 2.98
N LEU A 90 15.31 -5.46 4.10
CA LEU A 90 16.56 -4.70 4.14
C LEU A 90 17.72 -5.44 3.48
N GLU A 91 17.54 -6.71 3.09
CA GLU A 91 18.55 -7.55 2.40
C GLU A 91 19.92 -7.57 3.11
N GLY A 92 19.93 -7.37 4.43
CA GLY A 92 21.14 -7.35 5.24
C GLY A 92 21.97 -6.06 5.15
N LYS A 93 21.45 -4.99 4.54
CA LYS A 93 22.08 -3.66 4.59
C LYS A 93 22.17 -3.18 6.05
N ASP A 94 23.28 -2.53 6.41
CA ASP A 94 23.52 -1.99 7.75
C ASP A 94 22.79 -0.65 7.93
N LEU A 95 21.50 -0.74 8.29
CA LEU A 95 20.59 0.38 8.48
C LEU A 95 19.95 0.31 9.88
N PRO A 96 20.74 0.52 10.96
CA PRO A 96 20.35 0.14 12.31
C PRO A 96 19.10 0.86 12.83
N HIS A 97 18.89 2.14 12.47
CA HIS A 97 17.68 2.86 12.89
C HIS A 97 16.44 2.42 12.09
N ILE A 98 16.59 2.05 10.82
CA ILE A 98 15.48 1.51 10.00
C ILE A 98 15.11 0.11 10.46
N GLN A 99 16.12 -0.73 10.73
CA GLN A 99 15.89 -2.03 11.32
C GLN A 99 15.17 -1.90 12.67
N HIS A 100 15.61 -0.98 13.53
CA HIS A 100 14.95 -0.71 14.80
C HIS A 100 13.49 -0.29 14.63
N PHE A 101 13.19 0.60 13.66
CA PHE A 101 11.83 1.00 13.32
C PHE A 101 10.95 -0.21 12.97
N TYR A 102 11.42 -1.10 12.09
CA TYR A 102 10.65 -2.29 11.70
C TYR A 102 10.56 -3.37 12.79
N GLU A 103 11.58 -3.53 13.63
CA GLU A 103 11.50 -4.42 14.81
C GLU A 103 10.45 -3.94 15.83
N HIS A 104 10.19 -2.63 15.87
CA HIS A 104 9.22 -2.00 16.77
C HIS A 104 7.92 -1.59 16.07
N TYR A 105 7.71 -2.05 14.82
CA TYR A 105 6.52 -1.73 14.02
C TYR A 105 5.24 -2.00 14.83
N SER A 106 4.37 -1.00 14.92
CA SER A 106 3.23 -1.04 15.85
C SER A 106 2.00 -1.70 15.24
N VAL A 107 1.04 -2.05 16.10
CA VAL A 107 -0.29 -2.52 15.65
C VAL A 107 -1.01 -1.43 14.83
N GLU A 108 -0.80 -0.15 15.14
CA GLU A 108 -1.36 0.97 14.36
C GLU A 108 -0.79 1.01 12.94
N HIS A 109 0.52 0.85 12.78
CA HIS A 109 1.12 0.78 11.46
C HIS A 109 0.65 -0.47 10.70
N LEU A 110 0.46 -1.60 11.38
CA LEU A 110 -0.12 -2.78 10.74
C LEU A 110 -1.57 -2.54 10.30
N PHE A 111 -2.37 -1.79 11.07
CA PHE A 111 -3.72 -1.40 10.66
C PHE A 111 -3.71 -0.58 9.36
N ILE A 112 -2.70 0.27 9.13
CA ILE A 112 -2.55 1.01 7.87
C ILE A 112 -2.50 0.06 6.67
N VAL A 113 -1.90 -1.13 6.79
CA VAL A 113 -1.90 -2.13 5.72
C VAL A 113 -3.33 -2.60 5.40
N LEU A 114 -4.16 -2.85 6.41
CA LEU A 114 -5.56 -3.20 6.17
C LEU A 114 -6.34 -2.06 5.50
N ALA A 115 -6.08 -0.84 5.95
CA ALA A 115 -6.72 0.35 5.42
C ALA A 115 -6.29 0.60 3.95
N HIS A 116 -5.03 0.34 3.61
CA HIS A 116 -4.52 0.33 2.23
C HIS A 116 -5.35 -0.61 1.35
N GLU A 117 -5.57 -1.85 1.79
CA GLU A 117 -6.35 -2.82 1.02
C GLU A 117 -7.81 -2.39 0.79
N LEU A 118 -8.41 -1.65 1.75
CA LEU A 118 -9.75 -1.09 1.56
C LEU A 118 -9.75 0.10 0.59
N ALA A 119 -8.68 0.91 0.58
CA ALA A 119 -8.58 2.08 -0.28
C ALA A 119 -8.63 1.72 -1.77
N HIS A 120 -8.14 0.55 -2.17
CA HIS A 120 -8.24 0.03 -3.54
C HIS A 120 -9.69 -0.08 -4.06
N HIS A 121 -10.69 -0.16 -3.18
CA HIS A 121 -12.10 -0.25 -3.56
C HIS A 121 -12.74 1.11 -3.86
N SER A 122 -11.97 2.19 -3.89
CA SER A 122 -12.45 3.51 -4.29
C SER A 122 -12.79 3.58 -5.78
N ASP A 123 -13.99 4.06 -6.11
CA ASP A 123 -14.43 4.29 -7.49
C ASP A 123 -13.71 5.48 -8.16
N LEU A 124 -12.78 6.15 -7.44
CA LEU A 124 -11.92 7.18 -8.02
C LEU A 124 -10.81 6.56 -8.88
N PHE A 125 -10.54 5.27 -8.77
CA PHE A 125 -9.62 4.59 -9.68
C PHE A 125 -10.31 4.19 -10.99
N VAL A 126 -9.65 4.45 -12.12
CA VAL A 126 -10.24 4.24 -13.46
C VAL A 126 -10.00 2.85 -14.05
N ASP A 127 -9.13 2.06 -13.44
CA ASP A 127 -8.80 0.69 -13.87
C ASP A 127 -9.52 -0.29 -12.94
N ASP A 128 -10.23 -1.28 -13.49
CA ASP A 128 -10.90 -2.30 -12.69
C ASP A 128 -9.91 -3.37 -12.18
N PHE A 129 -10.35 -4.18 -11.22
CA PHE A 129 -9.57 -5.34 -10.71
C PHE A 129 -9.20 -6.36 -11.79
N ASP A 130 -10.01 -6.49 -12.84
CA ASP A 130 -9.84 -7.49 -13.90
C ASP A 130 -9.17 -6.94 -15.18
N ASP A 131 -8.82 -5.64 -15.20
CA ASP A 131 -8.24 -4.98 -16.39
C ASP A 131 -6.73 -5.24 -16.52
N GLU A 132 -6.22 -5.18 -17.77
CA GLU A 132 -4.77 -5.15 -18.02
C GLU A 132 -4.18 -3.80 -17.55
N ARG A 133 -3.73 -3.78 -16.30
CA ARG A 133 -3.12 -2.62 -15.64
C ARG A 133 -1.70 -2.35 -16.17
N ASN A 134 -1.52 -1.34 -17.02
CA ASN A 134 -0.23 -1.13 -17.70
C ASN A 134 0.49 0.21 -17.42
N ASP A 135 -0.15 1.22 -16.83
CA ASP A 135 0.49 2.55 -16.62
C ASP A 135 0.04 3.30 -15.34
N GLY A 136 -1.05 2.86 -14.69
CA GLY A 136 -1.64 3.52 -13.51
C GLY A 136 -1.29 2.91 -12.15
N ILE A 137 -0.63 1.75 -12.10
CA ILE A 137 -0.44 0.97 -10.85
C ILE A 137 0.30 1.78 -9.80
N TRP A 138 1.39 2.46 -10.17
CA TRP A 138 2.15 3.27 -9.21
C TRP A 138 1.30 4.38 -8.57
N PHE A 139 0.33 4.91 -9.32
CA PHE A 139 -0.55 5.95 -8.80
C PHE A 139 -1.57 5.37 -7.82
N GLU A 140 -2.24 4.28 -8.20
CA GLU A 140 -3.20 3.58 -7.33
C GLU A 140 -2.53 3.14 -6.02
N GLU A 141 -1.41 2.43 -6.11
CA GLU A 141 -0.66 1.96 -4.93
C GLU A 141 -0.13 3.13 -4.10
N GLY A 142 0.39 4.17 -4.73
CA GLY A 142 0.86 5.37 -4.03
C GLY A 142 -0.26 6.08 -3.27
N VAL A 143 -1.45 6.18 -3.85
CA VAL A 143 -2.65 6.76 -3.20
C VAL A 143 -3.13 5.86 -2.07
N CYS A 144 -3.17 4.54 -2.28
CA CYS A 144 -3.57 3.57 -1.27
C CYS A 144 -2.62 3.55 -0.07
N PHE A 145 -1.33 3.88 -0.26
CA PHE A 145 -0.43 4.15 0.87
C PHE A 145 -0.67 5.53 1.49
N TYR A 146 -0.83 6.58 0.67
CA TYR A 146 -0.92 7.96 1.14
C TYR A 146 -2.18 8.23 1.98
N LEU A 147 -3.36 7.85 1.48
CA LEU A 147 -4.65 8.14 2.12
C LEU A 147 -4.77 7.64 3.56
N PRO A 148 -4.63 6.33 3.84
CA PRO A 148 -4.77 5.82 5.20
C PRO A 148 -3.71 6.41 6.12
N ARG A 149 -2.46 6.58 5.66
CA ARG A 149 -1.41 7.22 6.46
C ARG A 149 -1.77 8.65 6.84
N LYS A 150 -2.23 9.46 5.87
CA LYS A 150 -2.60 10.86 6.10
C LYS A 150 -3.79 11.03 7.04
N MET A 151 -4.75 10.12 6.97
CA MET A 151 -6.01 10.20 7.73
C MET A 151 -5.91 9.57 9.12
N LEU A 152 -5.05 8.57 9.31
CA LEU A 152 -5.05 7.72 10.51
C LEU A 152 -3.80 7.89 11.38
N LEU A 153 -2.67 8.30 10.82
CA LEU A 153 -1.46 8.58 11.58
C LEU A 153 -1.45 10.02 12.08
N ASN A 154 -0.80 10.25 13.22
CA ASN A 154 -0.42 11.60 13.60
C ASN A 154 0.76 12.10 12.74
N GLU A 155 1.01 13.40 12.77
CA GLU A 155 2.06 14.03 11.97
C GLU A 155 3.46 13.46 12.24
N ALA A 156 3.79 13.15 13.50
CA ALA A 156 5.09 12.62 13.85
C ALA A 156 5.33 11.21 13.29
N ASP A 157 4.31 10.33 13.36
CA ASP A 157 4.37 8.98 12.80
C ASP A 157 4.43 9.02 11.27
N LEU A 158 3.65 9.90 10.63
CA LEU A 158 3.69 10.11 9.18
C LEU A 158 5.06 10.62 8.71
N ASP A 159 5.65 11.56 9.43
CA ASP A 159 6.98 12.10 9.12
C ASP A 159 8.07 11.03 9.32
N GLU A 160 7.97 10.22 10.38
CA GLU A 160 8.93 9.15 10.63
C GLU A 160 8.91 8.12 9.50
N ILE A 161 7.75 7.54 9.16
CA ILE A 161 7.67 6.54 8.09
C ILE A 161 8.08 7.13 6.73
N THR A 162 7.75 8.41 6.47
CA THR A 162 8.19 9.10 5.24
C THR A 162 9.71 9.20 5.19
N ARG A 163 10.38 9.61 6.26
CA ARG A 163 11.85 9.69 6.30
C ARG A 163 12.51 8.32 6.11
N ILE A 164 11.95 7.28 6.75
CA ILE A 164 12.44 5.91 6.60
C ILE A 164 12.36 5.47 5.13
N GLU A 165 11.21 5.66 4.48
CA GLU A 165 11.02 5.23 3.09
C GLU A 165 11.79 6.08 2.08
N GLN A 166 11.96 7.39 2.33
CA GLN A 166 12.87 8.23 1.55
C GLN A 166 14.30 7.69 1.60
N GLN A 167 14.80 7.37 2.80
CA GLN A 167 16.12 6.80 2.94
C GLN A 167 16.24 5.44 2.27
N LEU A 168 15.23 4.57 2.39
CA LEU A 168 15.23 3.28 1.71
C LEU A 168 15.26 3.42 0.19
N VAL A 169 14.57 4.40 -0.39
CA VAL A 169 14.67 4.69 -1.83
C VAL A 169 16.09 5.11 -2.20
N GLU A 170 16.74 5.98 -1.42
CA GLU A 170 18.14 6.35 -1.70
C GLU A 170 19.10 5.17 -1.56
N ASP A 171 18.96 4.39 -0.49
CA ASP A 171 19.87 3.28 -0.17
C ASP A 171 19.73 2.10 -1.14
N PHE A 172 18.57 1.91 -1.79
CA PHE A 172 18.33 0.83 -2.77
C PHE A 172 18.29 1.29 -4.24
N LYS A 173 18.52 2.59 -4.49
CA LYS A 173 18.44 3.17 -5.84
C LYS A 173 19.42 2.53 -6.82
N GLU A 174 20.62 2.18 -6.38
CA GLU A 174 21.61 1.55 -7.28
C GLU A 174 21.19 0.14 -7.70
N GLU A 175 20.61 -0.65 -6.78
CA GLU A 175 20.19 -2.02 -7.06
C GLU A 175 18.84 -2.13 -7.77
N HIS A 176 17.92 -1.21 -7.49
CA HIS A 176 16.52 -1.32 -7.92
C HIS A 176 16.00 -0.10 -8.70
N GLY A 177 16.77 0.99 -8.80
CA GLY A 177 16.35 2.24 -9.45
C GLY A 177 16.49 2.28 -10.98
N GLY A 178 16.94 1.19 -11.61
CA GLY A 178 17.20 1.11 -13.06
C GLY A 178 15.96 1.20 -13.96
N HIS A 179 14.77 1.39 -13.40
CA HIS A 179 13.50 1.48 -14.15
C HIS A 179 12.61 2.63 -13.67
N SER A 180 11.83 3.17 -14.62
CA SER A 180 10.83 4.22 -14.37
C SER A 180 9.64 3.74 -13.54
N LEU A 181 8.94 4.68 -12.87
CA LEU A 181 7.69 4.42 -12.13
C LEU A 181 6.62 3.70 -12.95
N LYS A 182 6.48 4.03 -14.25
CA LYS A 182 5.54 3.36 -15.16
C LYS A 182 5.78 1.86 -15.34
N SER A 183 6.96 1.37 -14.95
CA SER A 183 7.29 -0.06 -15.03
C SER A 183 6.79 -0.85 -13.82
N PHE A 184 6.25 -0.16 -12.80
CA PHE A 184 5.62 -0.81 -11.66
C PHE A 184 4.41 -1.64 -12.11
N GLY A 185 4.46 -2.95 -11.81
CA GLY A 185 3.41 -3.93 -12.08
C GLY A 185 3.67 -4.82 -13.30
N LEU A 186 4.45 -4.33 -14.27
CA LEU A 186 4.87 -5.12 -15.44
C LEU A 186 5.97 -6.13 -15.12
N ILE A 187 6.84 -5.81 -14.15
CA ILE A 187 8.04 -6.60 -13.79
C ILE A 187 8.07 -6.93 -12.29
N THR A 188 7.32 -6.17 -11.49
CA THR A 188 7.54 -6.04 -10.04
C THR A 188 7.36 -7.36 -9.28
N TYR A 189 6.44 -8.24 -9.67
CA TYR A 189 6.20 -9.50 -8.96
C TYR A 189 7.19 -10.64 -9.29
N GLN A 190 8.24 -10.38 -10.09
CA GLN A 190 9.33 -11.33 -10.35
C GLN A 190 10.62 -11.00 -9.58
N GLY A 191 10.66 -9.87 -8.86
CA GLY A 191 11.82 -9.40 -8.10
C GLY A 191 11.92 -9.95 -6.68
N SER A 192 12.96 -9.54 -5.95
CA SER A 192 13.06 -9.77 -4.50
C SER A 192 12.00 -8.95 -3.75
N LEU A 193 11.78 -9.29 -2.47
CA LEU A 193 10.91 -8.48 -1.61
C LEU A 193 11.36 -7.00 -1.58
N ALA A 194 12.67 -6.73 -1.53
CA ALA A 194 13.18 -5.36 -1.54
C ALA A 194 12.84 -4.65 -2.85
N SER A 195 12.99 -5.32 -4.00
CA SER A 195 12.62 -4.76 -5.30
C SER A 195 11.13 -4.42 -5.38
N ILE A 196 10.25 -5.26 -4.80
CA ILE A 196 8.81 -4.99 -4.74
C ILE A 196 8.53 -3.78 -3.85
N MET A 197 9.08 -3.77 -2.65
CA MET A 197 8.87 -2.69 -1.68
C MET A 197 9.45 -1.36 -2.19
N PHE A 198 10.54 -1.39 -2.94
CA PHE A 198 11.13 -0.22 -3.59
C PHE A 198 10.17 0.49 -4.53
N ASP A 199 9.40 -0.26 -5.33
CA ASP A 199 8.37 0.31 -6.20
C ASP A 199 7.22 0.93 -5.38
N TYR A 200 6.81 0.29 -4.29
CA TYR A 200 5.82 0.84 -3.36
C TYR A 200 6.28 2.15 -2.70
N TRP A 201 7.52 2.21 -2.19
CA TRP A 201 8.05 3.44 -1.57
C TRP A 201 8.11 4.59 -2.56
N ARG A 202 8.63 4.36 -3.77
CA ARG A 202 8.66 5.39 -4.81
C ARG A 202 7.26 5.87 -5.21
N SER A 203 6.30 4.95 -5.25
CA SER A 203 4.90 5.27 -5.55
C SER A 203 4.27 6.17 -4.49
N TYR A 204 4.41 5.79 -3.21
CA TYR A 204 3.97 6.60 -2.08
C TYR A 204 4.60 8.00 -2.10
N LEU A 205 5.93 8.07 -2.26
CA LEU A 205 6.65 9.34 -2.26
C LEU A 205 6.25 10.25 -3.44
N ALA A 206 6.01 9.67 -4.62
CA ALA A 206 5.53 10.41 -5.78
C ALA A 206 4.12 10.99 -5.54
N VAL A 207 3.20 10.19 -4.99
CA VAL A 207 1.85 10.68 -4.66
C VAL A 207 1.89 11.73 -3.56
N LYS A 208 2.68 11.53 -2.50
CA LYS A 208 2.86 12.52 -1.44
C LYS A 208 3.37 13.85 -2.00
N TYR A 209 4.37 13.83 -2.87
CA TYR A 209 4.87 15.03 -3.57
C TYR A 209 3.77 15.71 -4.41
N LEU A 210 2.97 14.94 -5.15
CA LEU A 210 1.86 15.48 -5.93
C LEU A 210 0.82 16.15 -5.04
N VAL A 211 0.37 15.48 -3.98
CA VAL A 211 -0.67 16.02 -3.11
C VAL A 211 -0.18 17.23 -2.34
N GLU A 212 0.97 17.12 -1.69
CA GLU A 212 1.43 18.12 -0.72
C GLU A 212 2.12 19.31 -1.40
N ASP A 213 3.07 19.06 -2.30
CA ASP A 213 3.86 20.12 -2.93
C ASP A 213 3.19 20.70 -4.19
N ARG A 214 2.46 19.89 -4.96
CA ARG A 214 1.88 20.30 -6.25
C ARG A 214 0.43 20.73 -6.16
N ALA A 215 -0.35 20.15 -5.24
CA ALA A 215 -1.77 20.44 -5.05
C ALA A 215 -2.09 21.12 -3.72
N ASN A 216 -1.08 21.58 -2.96
CA ASN A 216 -1.27 22.29 -1.69
C ASN A 216 -2.15 21.50 -0.71
N HIS A 217 -1.81 20.22 -0.53
CA HIS A 217 -2.51 19.24 0.31
C HIS A 217 -3.93 18.85 -0.12
N ASP A 218 -4.31 19.13 -1.37
CA ASP A 218 -5.63 18.77 -1.90
C ASP A 218 -5.54 17.59 -2.87
N ILE A 219 -5.82 16.38 -2.35
CA ILE A 219 -5.79 15.16 -3.17
C ILE A 219 -6.90 15.14 -4.23
N LYS A 220 -8.00 15.88 -4.06
CA LYS A 220 -9.09 15.90 -5.06
C LYS A 220 -8.63 16.52 -6.37
N GLN A 221 -7.77 17.54 -6.32
CA GLN A 221 -7.13 18.09 -7.51
C GLN A 221 -6.26 17.08 -8.25
N ILE A 222 -5.63 16.15 -7.53
CA ILE A 222 -4.84 15.08 -8.13
C ILE A 222 -5.75 14.05 -8.82
N PHE A 223 -6.87 13.68 -8.19
CA PHE A 223 -7.88 12.83 -8.83
C PHE A 223 -8.52 13.48 -10.06
N ASP A 224 -8.88 14.77 -9.99
CA ASP A 224 -9.39 15.51 -11.14
C ASP A 224 -8.38 15.48 -12.30
N ALA A 225 -7.10 15.71 -12.01
CA ALA A 225 -6.04 15.65 -13.02
C ALA A 225 -5.87 14.24 -13.60
N TYR A 226 -5.97 13.19 -12.76
CA TYR A 226 -5.92 11.79 -13.15
C TYR A 226 -7.09 11.40 -14.08
N HIS A 227 -8.32 11.79 -13.73
CA HIS A 227 -9.50 11.56 -14.56
C HIS A 227 -9.42 12.29 -15.89
N ASN A 228 -8.98 13.55 -15.88
CA ASN A 228 -8.74 14.32 -17.11
C ASN A 228 -7.72 13.63 -18.03
N TRP A 229 -6.66 13.04 -17.48
CA TRP A 229 -5.69 12.27 -18.26
C TRP A 229 -6.33 11.03 -18.92
N HIS A 230 -7.16 10.31 -18.17
CA HIS A 230 -7.89 9.15 -18.67
C HIS A 230 -8.89 9.54 -19.78
N GLU A 231 -9.75 10.54 -19.51
CA GLU A 231 -10.77 11.03 -20.44
C GLU A 231 -10.17 11.64 -21.72
N ALA A 232 -8.99 12.25 -21.62
CA ALA A 232 -8.25 12.75 -22.78
C ALA A 232 -7.64 11.62 -23.64
N GLY A 233 -7.83 10.35 -23.27
CA GLY A 233 -7.43 9.16 -24.02
C GLY A 233 -6.01 8.67 -23.71
N ARG A 234 -5.49 8.93 -22.49
CA ARG A 234 -4.16 8.43 -22.03
C ARG A 234 -3.03 8.66 -23.05
N LYS A 235 -2.96 9.86 -23.64
CA LYS A 235 -2.08 10.20 -24.78
C LYS A 235 -0.57 10.09 -24.49
N GLN A 236 -0.19 10.05 -23.23
CA GLN A 236 1.18 9.90 -22.75
C GLN A 236 1.16 9.15 -21.41
N PRO A 237 2.29 8.58 -20.96
CA PRO A 237 2.35 7.88 -19.68
C PRO A 237 1.92 8.76 -18.50
N LEU A 238 1.24 8.19 -17.51
CA LEU A 238 0.72 8.92 -16.36
C LEU A 238 1.83 9.66 -15.58
N ALA A 239 2.96 8.99 -15.37
CA ALA A 239 4.13 9.58 -14.71
C ALA A 239 4.68 10.80 -15.48
N THR A 240 4.64 10.77 -16.82
CA THR A 240 5.04 11.90 -17.67
C THR A 240 4.00 13.02 -17.59
N TYR A 241 2.70 12.69 -17.58
CA TYR A 241 1.61 13.67 -17.44
C TYR A 241 1.69 14.45 -16.12
N PHE A 242 1.98 13.76 -15.02
CA PHE A 242 2.19 14.39 -13.72
C PHE A 242 3.59 15.03 -13.55
N GLY A 243 4.51 14.78 -14.48
CA GLY A 243 5.86 15.33 -14.44
C GLY A 243 6.76 14.73 -13.34
N VAL A 244 6.55 13.45 -12.99
CA VAL A 244 7.27 12.74 -11.92
C VAL A 244 8.25 11.68 -12.42
N GLU A 245 8.46 11.57 -13.73
CA GLU A 245 9.29 10.51 -14.34
C GLU A 245 10.76 10.52 -13.86
N GLY A 246 11.31 11.70 -13.51
CA GLY A 246 12.67 11.85 -12.98
C GLY A 246 12.72 12.30 -11.52
N LEU A 247 11.66 12.04 -10.74
CA LEU A 247 11.58 12.48 -9.34
C LEU A 247 12.71 11.89 -8.47
N PHE A 248 13.13 10.66 -8.78
CA PHE A 248 14.13 9.91 -8.02
C PHE A 248 15.50 9.82 -8.72
N ASP A 249 15.69 10.53 -9.85
CA ASP A 249 16.93 10.42 -10.66
C ASP A 249 18.06 11.34 -10.18
N LYS A 250 17.80 12.19 -9.17
CA LYS A 250 18.75 13.19 -8.68
C LYS A 250 19.71 12.67 -7.61
#